data_AF-A0A0W0RJV0-F1
#
_entry.id   AF-A0A0W0RJV0-F1
#
_cell.length_a   1.000
_cell.length_b   1.000
_cell.length_c   1.000
_cell.angle_alpha   90.00
_cell.angle_beta   90.00
_cell.angle_gamma   90.00
#
_symmetry.space_group_name_H-M   'P 1'
#
loop_
_entity.id
_entity.type
_entity.pdbx_description
1 polymer ?
#
loop_
_entity_poly.entity_id
_entity_poly.type
_entity_poly.pdbx_seq_one_letter_code
_entity_poly.pdbx_strand_id
1 'polypeptide(L)'
;MILDKISRKYWKDASFRELLKDTKALEDVSEQQFDCVYLAGGHGAMCDFPNDIRIQYIIKKQYESDKMVAAICHGVCGLLNVKLSNGEYLIQGKIITGFNWFEECLARRKKETPFNLENELKKRSEWVELLFWIYGFIRFNPNEKIAR
;
A
#
# COMPACT_ATOMS: atom_id res chain seq x y z
N MET A 1 -18.12 7.17 -14.86
CA MET A 1 -17.51 6.08 -14.06
C MET A 1 -18.45 4.88 -14.09
N ILE A 2 -18.07 3.79 -14.76
CA ILE A 2 -18.85 2.55 -14.76
C ILE A 2 -18.28 1.66 -13.66
N LEU A 3 -19.02 1.51 -12.56
CA LEU A 3 -18.66 0.58 -11.49
C LEU A 3 -18.94 -0.85 -11.94
N ASP A 4 -18.04 -1.78 -11.65
CA ASP A 4 -18.31 -3.21 -11.82
C ASP A 4 -19.44 -3.66 -10.86
N LYS A 5 -19.89 -4.91 -11.00
CA LYS A 5 -21.02 -5.45 -10.24
C LYS A 5 -20.78 -5.41 -8.72
N ILE A 6 -19.57 -5.70 -8.27
CA ILE A 6 -19.19 -5.73 -6.85
C ILE A 6 -19.12 -4.29 -6.32
N SER A 7 -18.36 -3.41 -6.99
CA SER A 7 -18.26 -2.01 -6.56
C SER A 7 -19.62 -1.32 -6.53
N ARG A 8 -20.50 -1.61 -7.50
CA ARG A 8 -21.87 -1.09 -7.53
C ARG A 8 -22.73 -1.61 -6.38
N LYS A 9 -22.55 -2.87 -5.97
CA LYS A 9 -23.25 -3.46 -4.82
C LYS A 9 -22.88 -2.71 -3.54
N TYR A 10 -21.58 -2.59 -3.24
CA TYR A 10 -21.11 -1.85 -2.06
C TYR A 10 -21.47 -0.36 -2.12
N TRP A 11 -21.34 0.27 -3.28
CA TRP A 11 -21.72 1.68 -3.44
C TRP A 11 -23.21 1.92 -3.17
N LYS A 12 -24.09 0.94 -3.41
CA LYS A 12 -25.52 1.05 -3.10
C LYS A 12 -25.85 0.79 -1.62
N ASP A 13 -24.98 0.14 -0.87
CA ASP A 13 -25.15 -0.09 0.56
C ASP A 13 -24.94 1.22 1.35
N ALA A 14 -25.98 1.66 2.06
CA ALA A 14 -25.91 2.89 2.85
C ALA A 14 -24.95 2.77 4.04
N SER A 15 -24.92 1.61 4.71
CA SER A 15 -24.04 1.38 5.85
C SER A 15 -22.56 1.46 5.45
N PHE A 16 -22.22 0.92 4.26
CA PHE A 16 -20.89 1.02 3.70
C PHE A 16 -20.50 2.47 3.38
N ARG A 17 -21.41 3.26 2.80
CA ARG A 17 -21.12 4.67 2.51
C ARG A 17 -20.95 5.51 3.76
N GLU A 18 -21.69 5.23 4.84
CA GLU A 18 -21.47 5.92 6.12
C GLU A 18 -20.08 5.63 6.70
N LEU A 19 -19.59 4.38 6.60
CA LEU A 19 -18.20 4.05 7.00
C LEU A 19 -17.15 4.83 6.19
N LEU A 20 -17.40 5.10 4.91
CA LEU A 20 -16.49 5.91 4.08
C LEU A 20 -16.57 7.41 4.38
N LYS A 21 -17.71 7.87 4.91
CA LYS A 21 -17.94 9.28 5.23
C LYS A 21 -17.33 9.65 6.59
N ASP A 22 -17.38 8.73 7.54
CA ASP A 22 -16.88 8.92 8.91
C ASP A 22 -15.81 7.88 9.23
N THR A 23 -14.69 7.95 8.51
CA THR A 23 -13.55 7.07 8.73
C THR A 23 -12.83 7.45 10.03
N LYS A 24 -12.47 6.45 10.84
CA LYS A 24 -11.63 6.66 12.03
C LYS A 24 -10.30 7.30 11.66
N ALA A 25 -9.81 8.19 12.52
CA ALA A 25 -8.46 8.71 12.38
C ALA A 25 -7.43 7.59 12.65
N LEU A 26 -6.23 7.72 12.08
CA LEU A 26 -5.18 6.72 12.27
C LEU A 26 -4.73 6.64 13.73
N GLU A 27 -4.78 7.75 14.45
CA GLU A 27 -4.47 7.87 15.87
C GLU A 27 -5.42 7.03 16.75
N ASP A 28 -6.71 6.97 16.37
CA ASP A 28 -7.71 6.22 17.13
C ASP A 28 -7.53 4.70 16.98
N VAL A 29 -6.79 4.28 15.95
CA VAL A 29 -6.59 2.87 15.61
C VAL A 29 -5.14 2.42 15.73
N SER A 30 -4.18 3.32 15.97
CA SER A 30 -2.75 3.00 15.95
C SER A 30 -2.35 1.97 16.99
N GLU A 31 -3.07 1.94 18.11
CA GLU A 31 -2.84 0.98 19.18
C GLU A 31 -3.58 -0.35 19.03
N GLN A 32 -4.50 -0.44 18.07
CA GLN A 32 -5.29 -1.65 17.83
C GLN A 32 -4.47 -2.71 17.09
N GLN A 33 -4.80 -3.98 17.34
CA GLN A 33 -4.22 -5.12 16.65
C GLN A 33 -5.23 -5.63 15.61
N PHE A 34 -4.78 -5.74 14.36
CA PHE A 34 -5.58 -6.26 13.26
C PHE A 34 -5.00 -7.58 12.79
N ASP A 35 -5.80 -8.40 12.12
CA ASP A 35 -5.26 -9.57 11.43
C ASP A 35 -4.48 -9.18 10.17
N CYS A 36 -4.86 -8.07 9.54
CA CYS A 36 -4.19 -7.52 8.38
C CYS A 36 -4.34 -5.99 8.32
N VAL A 37 -3.25 -5.31 7.96
CA VAL A 37 -3.28 -3.91 7.50
C VAL A 37 -3.17 -3.90 5.99
N TYR A 38 -4.15 -3.31 5.30
CA TYR A 38 -4.22 -3.27 3.84
C TYR A 38 -4.13 -1.83 3.32
N LEU A 39 -3.10 -1.53 2.53
CA LEU A 39 -2.89 -0.25 1.86
C LEU A 39 -3.53 -0.30 0.47
N ALA A 40 -4.71 0.29 0.37
CA ALA A 40 -5.40 0.48 -0.91
C ALA A 40 -4.60 1.43 -1.82
N GLY A 41 -4.71 1.20 -3.13
CA GLY A 41 -4.01 1.99 -4.15
C GLY A 41 -4.73 3.27 -4.56
N GLY A 42 -4.34 3.79 -5.72
CA GLY A 42 -4.82 5.05 -6.27
C GLY A 42 -3.80 6.17 -6.10
N HIS A 43 -3.75 7.10 -7.06
CA HIS A 43 -2.73 8.15 -7.11
C HIS A 43 -2.70 9.04 -5.86
N GLY A 44 -3.81 9.19 -5.15
CA GLY A 44 -3.88 9.97 -3.90
C GLY A 44 -2.92 9.45 -2.82
N ALA A 45 -2.71 8.13 -2.76
CA ALA A 45 -1.79 7.51 -1.80
C ALA A 45 -0.35 8.03 -1.96
N MET A 46 0.06 8.39 -3.18
CA MET A 46 1.41 8.91 -3.41
C MET A 46 1.65 10.27 -2.75
N CYS A 47 0.59 11.01 -2.40
CA CYS A 47 0.70 12.35 -1.83
C CYS A 47 1.01 12.31 -0.33
N ASP A 48 0.41 11.39 0.42
CA ASP A 48 0.44 11.37 1.88
C ASP A 48 1.08 10.10 2.48
N PHE A 49 0.87 8.92 1.89
CA PHE A 49 1.32 7.66 2.51
C PHE A 49 2.83 7.59 2.81
N PRO A 50 3.75 7.98 1.90
CA PRO A 50 5.17 7.74 2.13
C PRO A 50 5.72 8.44 3.37
N ASN A 51 5.18 9.60 3.73
CA ASN A 51 5.72 10.45 4.79
C ASN A 51 4.84 10.46 6.06
N ASP A 52 3.72 9.74 6.06
CA ASP A 52 2.84 9.66 7.22
C ASP A 52 3.45 8.74 8.30
N ILE A 53 3.90 9.35 9.40
CA ILE A 53 4.52 8.64 10.52
C ILE A 53 3.58 7.64 11.22
N ARG A 54 2.26 7.85 11.14
CA ARG A 54 1.25 6.98 11.76
C ARG A 54 1.07 5.72 10.94
N ILE A 55 1.02 5.86 9.62
CA ILE A 55 1.03 4.72 8.69
C ILE A 55 2.30 3.89 8.92
N GLN A 56 3.47 4.54 8.99
CA GLN A 56 4.73 3.86 9.24
C GLN A 56 4.73 3.11 10.58
N TYR A 57 4.22 3.74 11.64
CA TYR A 57 4.11 3.13 12.96
C TYR A 57 3.19 1.91 12.96
N ILE A 58 1.99 2.04 12.39
CA ILE A 58 1.00 0.95 12.31
C ILE A 58 1.59 -0.25 11.55
N ILE A 59 2.19 -0.01 10.38
CA ILE A 59 2.78 -1.06 9.57
C ILE A 59 3.92 -1.75 10.31
N LYS A 60 4.83 -0.96 10.90
CA LYS A 60 5.95 -1.49 11.69
C LYS A 60 5.43 -2.39 12.80
N LYS A 61 4.50 -1.89 13.62
CA LYS A 61 3.93 -2.62 14.76
C LYS A 61 3.23 -3.89 14.32
N GLN A 62 2.41 -3.82 13.27
CA GLN A 62 1.71 -4.96 12.68
C GLN A 62 2.71 -6.04 12.23
N TYR A 63 3.73 -5.64 11.47
CA TYR A 63 4.75 -6.57 10.96
C TYR A 63 5.60 -7.16 12.10
N GLU A 64 6.04 -6.37 13.08
CA GLU A 64 6.83 -6.87 14.22
C GLU A 64 6.00 -7.72 15.20
N SER A 65 4.66 -7.70 15.10
CA SER A 65 3.75 -8.54 15.88
C SER A 65 3.37 -9.85 15.17
N ASP A 66 4.13 -10.29 14.16
CA ASP A 66 3.83 -11.49 13.36
C ASP A 66 2.48 -11.44 12.63
N LYS A 67 1.98 -10.23 12.32
CA LYS A 67 0.75 -10.02 11.58
C LYS A 67 0.99 -9.53 10.16
N MET A 68 -0.05 -9.63 9.34
CA MET A 68 0.02 -9.38 7.91
C MET A 68 -0.03 -7.89 7.58
N VAL A 69 0.79 -7.48 6.62
CA VAL A 69 0.68 -6.20 5.93
C VAL A 69 0.53 -6.49 4.44
N ALA A 70 -0.40 -5.82 3.79
CA ALA A 70 -0.60 -5.94 2.36
C ALA A 70 -0.79 -4.60 1.66
N ALA A 71 -0.38 -4.51 0.39
CA ALA A 71 -0.51 -3.29 -0.40
C ALA A 71 -0.78 -3.61 -1.88
N ILE A 72 -1.46 -2.69 -2.57
CA ILE A 72 -1.75 -2.82 -4.01
C ILE A 72 -1.47 -1.54 -4.79
N CYS A 73 -1.03 -1.68 -6.05
CA CYS A 73 -0.92 -0.57 -7.00
C CYS A 73 -0.02 0.57 -6.43
N HIS A 74 -0.52 1.80 -6.33
CA HIS A 74 0.20 2.92 -5.71
C HIS A 74 0.27 2.85 -4.18
N GLY A 75 -0.59 2.06 -3.53
CA GLY A 75 -0.63 1.93 -2.06
C GLY A 75 0.67 1.36 -1.49
N VAL A 76 1.43 0.63 -2.32
CA VAL A 76 2.78 0.13 -2.01
C VAL A 76 3.73 1.27 -1.61
N CYS A 77 3.47 2.52 -2.04
CA CYS A 77 4.29 3.66 -1.64
C CYS A 77 4.31 3.93 -0.13
N GLY A 78 3.29 3.50 0.62
CA GLY A 78 3.26 3.60 2.08
C GLY A 78 4.30 2.73 2.79
N LEU A 79 4.94 1.80 2.07
CA LEU A 79 6.00 0.93 2.61
C LEU A 79 7.41 1.53 2.44
N LEU A 80 7.58 2.56 1.60
CA LEU A 80 8.89 3.07 1.18
C LEU A 80 9.78 3.50 2.34
N ASN A 81 9.19 4.10 3.36
CA ASN A 81 9.91 4.71 4.47
C ASN A 81 9.71 3.95 5.80
N VAL A 82 9.05 2.79 5.78
CA VAL A 82 8.87 1.98 7.00
C VAL A 82 10.20 1.37 7.39
N LYS A 83 10.68 1.72 8.58
CA LYS A 83 11.86 1.11 9.20
C LYS A 83 11.47 0.24 10.38
N LEU A 84 12.08 -0.93 10.47
CA LEU A 84 11.93 -1.83 11.60
C LEU A 84 12.77 -1.35 12.79
N SER A 85 12.59 -1.99 13.95
CA SER A 85 13.31 -1.67 15.18
C SER A 85 14.82 -1.91 15.08
N ASN A 86 15.25 -2.75 14.13
CA ASN A 86 16.66 -2.95 13.81
C ASN A 86 17.25 -1.82 12.92
N GLY A 87 16.45 -0.84 12.49
CA GLY A 87 16.85 0.28 11.65
C GLY A 87 16.81 0.03 10.13
N GLU A 88 16.60 -1.21 9.70
CA GLU A 88 16.48 -1.58 8.29
C GLU A 88 15.10 -1.21 7.74
N TYR A 89 15.03 -1.00 6.42
CA TYR A 89 13.72 -0.84 5.78
C TYR A 89 12.98 -2.18 5.80
N LEU A 90 11.67 -2.14 6.08
CA LEU A 90 10.83 -3.35 6.06
C LEU A 90 10.95 -4.09 4.73
N ILE A 91 11.09 -3.34 3.63
CA ILE A 91 11.15 -3.84 2.27
C ILE A 91 12.55 -4.27 1.81
N GLN A 92 13.56 -4.11 2.65
CA GLN A 92 14.95 -4.45 2.33
C GLN A 92 15.11 -5.95 2.06
N GLY A 93 15.69 -6.28 0.90
CA GLY A 93 15.90 -7.68 0.47
C GLY A 93 14.62 -8.48 0.22
N LYS A 94 13.47 -7.81 0.11
CA LYS A 94 12.19 -8.45 -0.20
C LYS A 94 11.84 -8.27 -1.68
N ILE A 95 11.23 -9.30 -2.25
CA ILE A 95 10.67 -9.26 -3.61
C ILE A 95 9.39 -8.43 -3.59
N ILE A 96 9.31 -7.36 -4.37
CA ILE A 96 8.21 -6.39 -4.36
C ILE A 96 7.82 -5.98 -5.76
N THR A 97 6.53 -5.70 -5.95
CA THR A 97 5.95 -5.14 -7.17
C THR A 97 5.16 -3.86 -6.87
N GLY A 98 4.40 -3.34 -7.81
CA GLY A 98 3.62 -2.12 -7.63
C GLY A 98 3.17 -1.55 -8.97
N PHE A 99 2.57 -0.37 -8.94
CA PHE A 99 2.22 0.31 -10.20
C PHE A 99 3.50 0.67 -10.96
N ASN A 100 3.65 0.14 -12.18
CA ASN A 100 4.87 0.30 -12.95
C ASN A 100 4.89 1.64 -13.70
N TRP A 101 6.09 2.13 -14.02
CA TRP A 101 6.26 3.43 -14.65
C TRP A 101 5.69 3.49 -16.06
N PHE A 102 5.67 2.37 -16.78
CA PHE A 102 5.09 2.30 -18.11
C PHE A 102 3.58 2.58 -18.09
N GLU A 103 2.85 1.97 -17.16
CA GLU A 103 1.43 2.21 -16.92
C GLU A 103 1.17 3.66 -16.48
N GLU A 104 2.07 4.24 -15.67
CA GLU A 104 2.03 5.67 -15.30
C GLU A 104 2.19 6.59 -16.52
N CYS A 105 3.02 6.21 -17.50
CA CYS A 105 3.10 6.91 -18.79
C CYS A 105 1.76 6.90 -19.52
N LEU A 106 1.16 5.71 -19.62
CA LEU A 106 -0.07 5.49 -20.37
C LEU A 106 -1.27 6.18 -19.72
N ALA A 107 -1.29 6.22 -18.38
CA ALA A 107 -2.29 6.94 -17.61
C ALA A 107 -2.21 8.46 -17.79
N ARG A 108 -1.13 9.00 -18.40
CA ARG A 108 -0.84 10.43 -18.58
C ARG A 108 -0.76 11.22 -17.27
N ARG A 109 -0.46 10.55 -16.15
CA ARG A 109 -0.45 11.11 -14.79
C ARG A 109 0.94 11.40 -14.24
N LYS A 110 2.01 11.12 -15.00
CA LYS A 110 3.40 11.43 -14.66
C LYS A 110 3.68 12.82 -14.09
N LYS A 111 2.99 13.85 -14.59
CA LYS A 111 3.18 15.24 -14.15
C LYS A 111 2.41 15.57 -12.88
N GLU A 112 1.49 14.70 -12.48
CA GLU A 112 0.63 14.84 -11.30
C GLU A 112 1.10 13.96 -10.14
N THR A 113 1.97 12.97 -10.39
CA THR A 113 2.58 12.16 -9.34
C THR A 113 3.84 12.82 -8.77
N PRO A 114 4.01 12.86 -7.44
CA PRO A 114 5.13 13.56 -6.81
C PRO A 114 6.50 12.90 -7.03
N PHE A 115 6.54 11.61 -7.39
CA PHE A 115 7.77 10.85 -7.65
C PHE A 115 7.49 9.62 -8.52
N ASN A 116 8.55 8.97 -8.99
CA ASN A 116 8.48 7.69 -9.69
C ASN A 116 8.52 6.54 -8.67
N LEU A 117 7.36 5.90 -8.42
CA LEU A 117 7.21 4.83 -7.43
C LEU A 117 8.14 3.64 -7.70
N GLU A 118 8.17 3.14 -8.93
CA GLU A 118 9.02 2.02 -9.32
C GLU A 118 10.50 2.29 -9.02
N ASN A 119 10.98 3.49 -9.36
CA ASN A 119 12.35 3.88 -9.09
C ASN A 119 12.66 3.94 -7.59
N GLU A 120 11.72 4.41 -6.76
CA GLU A 120 11.91 4.45 -5.31
C GLU A 120 11.90 3.06 -4.66
N LEU A 121 11.10 2.12 -5.19
CA LEU A 121 11.08 0.73 -4.75
C LEU A 121 12.38 0.01 -5.12
N LYS A 122 12.86 0.18 -6.35
CA LYS A 122 14.15 -0.40 -6.83
C LYS A 122 15.36 0.01 -5.97
N LYS A 123 15.33 1.17 -5.31
CA LYS A 123 16.41 1.62 -4.42
C LYS A 123 16.45 0.86 -3.08
N ARG A 124 15.35 0.19 -2.69
CA ARG A 124 15.16 -0.33 -1.32
C ARG A 124 14.70 -1.79 -1.28
N SER A 125 14.36 -2.40 -2.41
CA SER A 125 13.83 -3.77 -2.49
C SER A 125 14.29 -4.50 -3.76
N GLU A 126 14.05 -5.80 -3.83
CA GLU A 126 14.19 -6.58 -5.07
C GLU A 126 12.92 -6.40 -5.92
N TRP A 127 12.98 -5.58 -6.97
CA TRP A 127 11.83 -5.27 -7.81
C TRP A 127 11.50 -6.41 -8.79
N VAL A 128 10.22 -6.77 -8.86
CA VAL A 128 9.66 -7.61 -9.92
C VAL A 128 8.55 -6.86 -10.65
N GLU A 129 8.74 -6.76 -11.96
CA GLU A 129 7.77 -6.16 -12.86
C GLU A 129 6.61 -7.13 -13.11
N LEU A 130 5.39 -6.68 -12.87
CA LEU A 130 4.18 -7.37 -13.31
C LEU A 130 3.61 -6.63 -14.50
N LEU A 131 3.39 -7.38 -15.58
CA LEU A 131 2.74 -6.86 -16.78
C LEU A 131 1.23 -6.81 -16.54
N PHE A 132 0.66 -5.62 -16.75
CA PHE A 132 -0.77 -5.28 -16.67
C PHE A 132 -1.36 -5.16 -15.25
N TRP A 133 -2.18 -4.11 -15.07
CA TRP A 133 -3.14 -3.69 -14.03
C TRP A 133 -3.74 -4.69 -13.03
N ILE A 134 -3.49 -6.00 -13.15
CA ILE A 134 -4.30 -7.05 -12.57
C ILE A 134 -3.68 -7.76 -11.35
N TYR A 135 -2.38 -7.65 -11.05
CA TYR A 135 -1.79 -8.56 -10.04
C TYR A 135 -0.73 -8.01 -9.09
N GLY A 136 -0.63 -6.70 -8.89
CA GLY A 136 0.30 -6.15 -7.91
C GLY A 136 -0.17 -6.26 -6.45
N PHE A 137 -0.46 -7.46 -5.95
CA PHE A 137 -0.70 -7.68 -4.52
C PHE A 137 0.61 -8.09 -3.86
N ILE A 138 0.92 -7.48 -2.72
CA ILE A 138 2.07 -7.89 -1.93
C ILE A 138 1.61 -8.14 -0.52
N ARG A 139 1.87 -9.34 -0.04
CA ARG A 139 1.74 -9.74 1.35
C ARG A 139 3.09 -9.86 2.02
N PHE A 140 3.24 -9.18 3.15
CA PHE A 140 4.37 -9.35 4.04
C PHE A 140 3.95 -10.22 5.21
N ASN A 141 4.63 -11.35 5.36
CA ASN A 141 4.62 -12.19 6.54
C ASN A 141 6.05 -12.20 7.10
N PRO A 142 6.28 -11.92 8.39
CA PRO A 142 7.64 -11.90 8.96
C PRO A 142 8.40 -13.20 8.77
N ASN A 143 7.68 -14.32 8.62
CA ASN A 143 8.23 -15.64 8.39
C ASN A 143 8.51 -15.96 6.91
N GLU A 144 8.23 -15.03 5.97
CA GLU A 144 8.40 -15.24 4.54
C GLU A 144 9.43 -14.26 3.93
N LYS A 145 10.39 -14.83 3.18
CA LYS A 145 11.35 -14.04 2.38
C LYS A 145 10.72 -13.44 1.11
N ILE A 146 9.69 -14.11 0.59
CA ILE A 146 9.01 -13.72 -0.64
C ILE A 146 7.75 -12.99 -0.24
N ALA A 147 7.59 -11.76 -0.69
CA ALA A 147 6.31 -11.10 -0.60
C ALA A 147 5.45 -11.64 -1.76
N ARG A 148 4.31 -12.25 -1.44
CA ARG A 148 3.43 -12.97 -2.37
C ARG A 148 2.16 -12.21 -2.69
#